data_AF-A0A1B6FCI9-F1
#
_entry.id   AF-A0A1B6FCI9-F1
#
_cell.length_a   1.000
_cell.length_b   1.000
_cell.length_c   1.000
_cell.angle_alpha   90.00
_cell.angle_beta   90.00
_cell.angle_gamma   90.00
#
_symmetry.space_group_name_H-M   'P 1'
#
loop_
_entity.id
_entity.type
_entity.pdbx_description
1 polymer ?
#
loop_
_entity_poly.entity_id
_entity_poly.type
_entity_poly.pdbx_seq_one_letter_code
_entity_poly.pdbx_strand_id
1 'polypeptide(L)'
;MAPIHRETELLSLFVFFFLTFSSSQGAPAEETVIGPPVDQPPMPEVHIEKTIHEYNPKYPLTPPETTENGIRYRIGLINDADVTSKVSNGTWASQFKTGYLEWRPKAGKVGEVVFEWDEGEPIKFTTHFGYEGRGMELSDLIVYDGRLLTFDDRTGLVYELDLETKKAIPWIYLGAGNGKTVKGQKSE
;
A
#
# COMPACT_ATOMS: atom_id res chain seq x y z
N MET A 1 -19.06 23.92 49.82
CA MET A 1 -18.50 22.55 49.71
C MET A 1 -18.03 22.37 48.28
N ALA A 2 -16.72 22.33 48.05
CA ALA A 2 -16.12 22.14 46.72
C ALA A 2 -15.88 20.64 46.47
N PRO A 3 -16.00 20.13 45.23
CA PRO A 3 -15.75 18.73 44.94
C PRO A 3 -14.23 18.49 44.82
N ILE A 4 -13.77 17.41 45.45
CA ILE A 4 -12.39 16.92 45.36
C ILE A 4 -12.32 16.04 44.10
N HIS A 5 -11.58 16.48 43.09
CA HIS A 5 -11.20 15.63 41.97
C HIS A 5 -10.05 14.71 42.42
N ARG A 6 -10.25 13.39 42.35
CA ARG A 6 -9.18 12.41 42.44
C ARG A 6 -8.75 12.06 41.03
N GLU A 7 -7.52 12.43 40.68
CA GLU A 7 -6.84 11.85 39.52
C GLU A 7 -6.37 10.44 39.87
N THR A 8 -6.78 9.47 39.07
CA THR A 8 -6.24 8.11 39.09
C THR A 8 -5.06 8.04 38.11
N GLU A 9 -3.85 8.14 38.64
CA GLU A 9 -2.61 7.87 37.92
C GLU A 9 -2.51 6.36 37.63
N LEU A 10 -2.60 5.98 36.35
CA LEU A 10 -2.34 4.62 35.87
C LEU A 10 -0.82 4.45 35.71
N LEU A 11 -0.20 3.78 36.68
CA LEU A 11 1.22 3.41 36.63
C LEU A 11 1.44 2.29 35.60
N SER A 12 1.93 2.62 34.39
CA SER A 12 2.37 1.62 33.42
C SER A 12 3.72 1.04 33.83
N LEU A 13 3.74 -0.23 34.21
CA LEU A 13 4.96 -0.99 34.49
C LEU A 13 5.62 -1.43 33.18
N PHE A 14 6.74 -0.80 32.82
CA PHE A 14 7.57 -1.27 31.70
C PHE A 14 8.62 -2.25 32.22
N VAL A 15 8.52 -3.52 31.81
CA VAL A 15 9.56 -4.53 32.04
C VAL A 15 10.55 -4.49 30.88
N PHE A 16 11.77 -3.98 31.15
CA PHE A 16 12.88 -4.02 30.19
C PHE A 16 13.71 -5.28 30.40
N PHE A 17 13.69 -6.20 29.43
CA PHE A 17 14.68 -7.28 29.36
C PHE A 17 15.91 -6.76 28.62
N PHE A 18 16.99 -6.48 29.34
CA PHE A 18 18.30 -6.24 28.74
C PHE A 18 18.86 -7.58 28.26
N LEU A 19 18.88 -7.80 26.94
CA LEU A 19 19.64 -8.90 26.35
C LEU A 19 21.13 -8.54 26.43
N THR A 20 21.82 -9.09 27.43
CA THR A 20 23.28 -9.04 27.50
C THR A 20 23.85 -10.15 26.63
N PHE A 21 24.46 -9.79 25.50
CA PHE A 21 25.26 -10.74 24.73
C PHE A 21 26.58 -10.94 25.46
N SER A 22 26.73 -12.08 26.15
CA SER A 22 28.01 -12.50 26.72
C SER A 22 28.91 -13.05 25.60
N SER A 23 30.08 -12.47 25.40
CA SER A 23 31.08 -13.05 24.49
C SER A 23 31.74 -14.24 25.19
N SER A 24 31.24 -15.46 24.96
CA SER A 24 31.94 -16.66 25.41
C SER A 24 33.11 -16.96 24.46
N GLN A 25 34.35 -16.81 24.93
CA GLN A 25 35.48 -17.54 24.35
C GLN A 25 35.30 -19.03 24.71
N GLY A 26 35.04 -19.87 23.72
CA GLY A 26 34.83 -21.31 23.91
C GLY A 26 36.16 -22.04 24.17
N ALA A 27 36.20 -22.79 25.27
CA ALA A 27 37.10 -23.94 25.39
C ALA A 27 36.56 -25.09 24.52
N PRO A 28 37.41 -25.99 23.98
CA PRO A 28 36.93 -27.08 23.14
C PRO A 28 36.16 -28.09 23.99
N ALA A 29 34.90 -28.34 23.62
CA ALA A 29 34.06 -29.35 24.26
C ALA A 29 34.43 -30.74 23.72
N GLU A 30 34.61 -31.68 24.64
CA GLU A 30 34.85 -33.10 24.40
C GLU A 30 33.61 -33.73 23.74
N GLU A 31 33.81 -34.50 22.66
CA GLU A 31 32.74 -35.05 21.84
C GLU A 31 32.12 -36.30 22.49
N THR A 32 31.08 -36.11 23.31
CA THR A 32 30.19 -37.21 23.71
C THR A 32 29.32 -37.63 22.53
N VAL A 33 29.58 -38.82 21.98
CA VAL A 33 28.76 -39.44 20.93
C VAL A 33 27.41 -39.85 21.54
N ILE A 34 26.38 -39.03 21.32
CA ILE A 34 24.99 -39.35 21.66
C ILE A 34 24.40 -40.10 20.47
N GLY A 35 23.97 -41.35 20.68
CA GLY A 35 23.25 -42.15 19.68
C GLY A 35 21.91 -41.49 19.28
N PRO A 36 21.29 -41.91 18.18
CA PRO A 36 20.10 -41.25 17.64
C PRO A 36 18.94 -41.28 18.66
N PRO A 37 18.19 -40.18 18.84
CA PRO A 37 17.05 -40.16 19.75
C PRO A 37 15.97 -41.13 19.26
N VAL A 38 15.62 -42.10 20.11
CA VAL A 38 14.41 -42.93 19.96
C VAL A 38 13.22 -42.07 20.38
N ASP A 39 12.17 -42.09 19.56
CA ASP A 39 10.87 -41.39 19.71
C ASP A 39 10.85 -39.88 19.38
N GLN A 40 11.03 -39.55 18.10
CA GLN A 40 10.47 -38.30 17.56
C GLN A 40 9.00 -38.54 17.17
N PRO A 41 8.04 -37.71 17.62
CA PRO A 41 6.68 -37.77 17.10
C PRO A 41 6.70 -37.51 15.58
N PRO A 42 5.81 -38.13 14.79
CA PRO A 42 5.79 -37.92 13.36
C PRO A 42 5.66 -36.42 13.07
N MET A 43 6.62 -35.89 12.33
CA MET A 43 6.56 -34.52 11.83
C MET A 43 5.24 -34.34 11.09
N PRO A 44 4.44 -33.30 11.40
CA PRO A 44 3.24 -33.03 10.64
C PRO A 44 3.64 -32.86 9.18
N GLU A 45 3.04 -33.67 8.31
CA GLU A 45 3.23 -33.57 6.87
C GLU A 45 2.60 -32.25 6.41
N VAL A 46 3.42 -31.20 6.38
CA VAL A 46 3.00 -29.88 5.88
C VAL A 46 2.79 -30.04 4.38
N HIS A 47 1.54 -30.31 4.01
CA HIS A 47 1.09 -30.18 2.63
C HIS A 47 1.11 -28.70 2.28
N ILE A 48 2.27 -28.22 1.80
CA ILE A 48 2.36 -26.93 1.15
C ILE A 48 1.71 -27.11 -0.22
N GLU A 49 0.39 -26.95 -0.28
CA GLU A 49 -0.23 -26.56 -1.54
C GLU A 49 0.37 -25.20 -1.92
N LYS A 50 1.33 -25.24 -2.82
CA LYS A 50 1.93 -24.05 -3.41
C LYS A 50 0.89 -23.46 -4.35
N THR A 51 -0.09 -22.76 -3.80
CA THR A 51 -1.03 -21.96 -4.58
C THR A 51 -0.23 -20.81 -5.16
N ILE A 52 0.38 -21.04 -6.33
CA ILE A 52 1.01 -19.99 -7.10
C ILE A 52 -0.08 -19.01 -7.49
N HIS A 53 0.05 -17.75 -7.08
CA HIS A 53 -0.83 -16.70 -7.53
C HIS A 53 -0.73 -16.60 -9.05
N GLU A 54 -1.82 -16.91 -9.76
CA GLU A 54 -1.87 -16.74 -11.20
C GLU A 54 -2.03 -15.26 -11.52
N TYR A 55 -1.13 -14.72 -12.34
CA TYR A 55 -1.18 -13.31 -12.74
C TYR A 55 -2.45 -13.04 -13.54
N ASN A 56 -3.16 -11.96 -13.19
CA ASN A 56 -4.31 -11.49 -13.93
C ASN A 56 -3.89 -10.44 -14.99
N PRO A 57 -3.89 -10.79 -16.29
CA PRO A 57 -3.43 -9.90 -17.35
C PRO A 57 -4.47 -8.85 -17.78
N LYS A 58 -5.59 -8.72 -17.07
CA LYS A 58 -6.70 -7.84 -17.46
C LYS A 58 -6.23 -6.38 -17.51
N TYR A 59 -6.17 -5.85 -18.72
CA TYR A 59 -5.88 -4.44 -19.00
C TYR A 59 -6.62 -3.98 -20.26
N PRO A 60 -7.29 -2.82 -20.24
CA PRO A 60 -7.64 -2.01 -19.06
C PRO A 60 -8.63 -2.72 -18.11
N LEU A 61 -8.87 -2.16 -16.91
CA LEU A 61 -9.85 -2.73 -15.97
C LEU A 61 -11.29 -2.68 -16.49
N THR A 62 -11.63 -1.63 -17.23
CA THR A 62 -12.90 -1.49 -17.93
C THR A 62 -12.68 -1.74 -19.42
N PRO A 63 -13.41 -2.67 -20.05
CA PRO A 63 -13.32 -2.90 -21.49
C PRO A 63 -13.54 -1.60 -22.28
N PRO A 64 -12.73 -1.32 -23.31
CA PRO A 64 -12.98 -0.18 -24.20
C PRO A 64 -14.32 -0.30 -24.93
N GLU A 65 -14.94 0.84 -25.20
CA GLU A 65 -16.23 0.93 -25.86
C GLU A 65 -16.05 1.43 -27.31
N THR A 66 -16.68 0.76 -28.27
CA THR A 66 -16.71 1.25 -29.65
C THR A 66 -17.78 2.34 -29.78
N THR A 67 -17.42 3.44 -30.44
CA THR A 67 -18.34 4.54 -30.74
C THR A 67 -18.46 4.74 -32.24
N GLU A 68 -19.37 5.61 -32.67
CA GLU A 68 -19.47 6.00 -34.09
C GLU A 68 -18.19 6.69 -34.59
N ASN A 69 -17.46 7.37 -33.70
CA ASN A 69 -16.30 8.19 -34.04
C ASN A 69 -14.95 7.48 -33.80
N GLY A 70 -14.92 6.40 -33.01
CA GLY A 70 -13.71 5.64 -32.72
C GLY A 70 -13.84 4.72 -31.50
N ILE A 71 -12.95 4.87 -30.53
CA ILE A 71 -12.88 4.02 -29.33
C ILE A 71 -12.81 4.91 -28.08
N ARG A 72 -13.66 4.60 -27.10
CA ARG A 72 -13.76 5.28 -25.82
C ARG A 72 -13.18 4.41 -24.70
N TYR A 73 -12.38 5.02 -23.83
CA TYR A 73 -11.69 4.39 -22.71
C TYR A 73 -12.08 5.06 -21.41
N ARG A 74 -12.31 4.26 -20.37
CA ARG A 74 -12.44 4.77 -19.00
C ARG A 74 -11.06 5.22 -18.52
N ILE A 75 -10.98 6.42 -17.94
CA ILE A 75 -9.74 6.98 -17.39
C ILE A 75 -9.92 7.42 -15.95
N GLY A 76 -8.82 7.48 -15.21
CA GLY A 76 -8.75 7.95 -13.83
C GLY A 76 -7.51 8.81 -13.61
N LEU A 77 -7.67 9.90 -12.85
CA LEU A 77 -6.61 10.81 -12.43
C LEU A 77 -6.56 10.80 -10.91
N ILE A 78 -5.36 10.63 -10.36
CA ILE A 78 -5.10 10.74 -8.93
C ILE A 78 -4.37 12.04 -8.64
N ASN A 79 -4.68 12.67 -7.50
CA ASN A 79 -4.11 13.96 -7.12
C ASN A 79 -2.90 13.78 -6.18
N ASP A 80 -1.80 14.44 -6.51
CA ASP A 80 -0.75 14.76 -5.56
C ASP A 80 -0.97 16.20 -5.05
N ALA A 81 -1.34 16.32 -3.79
CA ALA A 81 -1.63 17.60 -3.15
C ALA A 81 -0.45 18.13 -2.32
N ASP A 82 0.72 17.49 -2.38
CA ASP A 82 1.88 17.78 -1.52
C ASP A 82 1.43 17.89 -0.04
N VAL A 83 1.91 18.94 0.65
CA VAL A 83 1.60 19.26 2.05
C VAL A 83 0.12 19.56 2.32
N THR A 84 -0.68 19.82 1.28
CA THR A 84 -2.12 20.12 1.43
C THR A 84 -2.98 18.85 1.51
N SER A 85 -2.38 17.68 1.36
CA SER A 85 -3.00 16.37 1.59
C SER A 85 -3.48 16.18 3.05
N LYS A 86 -2.89 16.88 4.03
CA LYS A 86 -3.23 16.74 5.45
C LYS A 86 -4.59 17.38 5.77
N VAL A 87 -5.56 16.55 6.15
CA VAL A 87 -6.93 17.01 6.45
C VAL A 87 -7.22 17.13 7.94
N SER A 88 -6.50 16.40 8.79
CA SER A 88 -6.56 16.52 10.24
C SER A 88 -5.29 15.93 10.89
N ASN A 89 -5.21 15.92 12.22
CA ASN A 89 -4.07 15.32 12.90
C ASN A 89 -3.99 13.81 12.59
N GLY A 90 -2.86 13.36 12.04
CA GLY A 90 -2.67 11.96 11.66
C GLY A 90 -3.60 11.46 10.54
N THR A 91 -4.18 12.35 9.74
CA THR A 91 -5.04 11.95 8.61
C THR A 91 -4.70 12.76 7.37
N TRP A 92 -4.49 12.04 6.27
CA TRP A 92 -4.22 12.61 4.95
C TRP A 92 -5.24 12.10 3.94
N ALA A 93 -5.42 12.85 2.85
CA ALA A 93 -6.35 12.51 1.81
C ALA A 93 -5.84 12.89 0.42
N SER A 94 -6.24 12.09 -0.57
CA SER A 94 -6.12 12.41 -1.99
C SER A 94 -7.49 12.30 -2.67
N GLN A 95 -7.58 12.87 -3.86
CA GLN A 95 -8.78 12.89 -4.69
C GLN A 95 -8.52 12.12 -5.98
N PHE A 96 -9.51 11.31 -6.38
CA PHE A 96 -9.50 10.53 -7.59
C PHE A 96 -10.66 10.95 -8.49
N LYS A 97 -10.35 11.44 -9.69
CA LYS A 97 -11.34 11.89 -10.67
C LYS A 97 -11.37 10.93 -11.85
N THR A 98 -12.58 10.56 -12.26
CA THR A 98 -12.81 9.65 -13.39
C THR A 98 -13.51 10.35 -14.54
N GLY A 99 -13.33 9.78 -15.73
CA GLY A 99 -13.94 10.25 -16.95
C GLY A 99 -13.68 9.29 -18.10
N TYR A 100 -13.81 9.81 -19.31
CA TYR A 100 -13.56 9.09 -20.55
C TYR A 100 -12.57 9.84 -21.43
N LEU A 101 -11.72 9.07 -22.11
CA LEU A 101 -10.95 9.50 -23.27
C LEU A 101 -11.52 8.81 -24.50
N GLU A 102 -11.91 9.57 -25.50
CA GLU A 102 -12.31 9.03 -26.80
C GLU A 102 -11.27 9.37 -27.87
N TRP A 103 -10.70 8.33 -28.48
CA TRP A 103 -9.85 8.46 -29.65
C TRP A 103 -10.71 8.40 -30.91
N ARG A 104 -10.74 9.50 -31.67
CA ARG A 104 -11.53 9.68 -32.89
C ARG A 104 -10.61 9.78 -34.12
N PRO A 105 -10.10 8.66 -34.67
CA PRO A 105 -9.08 8.68 -35.72
C PRO A 105 -9.56 9.26 -37.06
N LYS A 106 -10.87 9.26 -37.30
CA LYS A 106 -11.48 9.77 -38.55
C LYS A 106 -11.96 11.22 -38.43
N ALA A 107 -11.88 11.81 -37.24
CA ALA A 107 -12.25 13.20 -37.01
C ALA A 107 -11.10 14.13 -37.42
N GLY A 108 -11.44 15.26 -38.04
CA GLY A 108 -10.46 16.24 -38.52
C GLY A 108 -9.50 15.67 -39.58
N LYS A 109 -8.32 16.31 -39.72
CA LYS A 109 -7.28 15.88 -40.68
C LYS A 109 -6.27 14.89 -40.08
N VAL A 110 -6.13 14.84 -38.76
CA VAL A 110 -5.07 14.11 -38.05
C VAL A 110 -5.57 13.20 -36.92
N GLY A 111 -6.90 13.07 -36.78
CA GLY A 111 -7.53 12.44 -35.61
C GLY A 111 -7.65 13.40 -34.43
N GLU A 112 -8.59 13.11 -33.53
CA GLU A 112 -8.87 13.91 -32.34
C GLU A 112 -8.93 13.03 -31.09
N VAL A 113 -8.51 13.60 -29.95
CA VAL A 113 -8.70 13.01 -28.62
C VAL A 113 -9.66 13.90 -27.85
N VAL A 114 -10.75 13.33 -27.36
CA VAL A 114 -11.77 14.07 -26.60
C VAL A 114 -11.84 13.54 -25.17
N PHE A 115 -11.92 14.45 -24.21
CA PHE A 115 -12.04 14.14 -22.79
C PHE A 115 -13.40 14.56 -22.27
N GLU A 116 -14.03 13.67 -21.50
CA GLU A 116 -15.28 13.92 -20.79
C GLU A 116 -15.10 13.51 -19.34
N TRP A 117 -15.41 14.40 -18.40
CA TRP A 117 -15.30 14.11 -16.97
C TRP A 117 -16.66 13.70 -16.41
N ASP A 118 -16.67 12.75 -15.49
CA ASP A 118 -17.92 12.40 -14.80
C ASP A 118 -18.44 13.61 -14.03
N GLU A 119 -19.75 13.69 -13.87
CA GLU A 119 -20.35 14.69 -12.99
C GLU A 119 -20.09 14.36 -11.51
N GLY A 120 -20.17 15.39 -10.66
CA GLY A 120 -19.99 15.25 -9.21
C GLY A 120 -18.54 15.33 -8.73
N GLU A 121 -18.40 15.26 -7.40
CA GLU A 121 -17.12 15.43 -6.72
C GLU A 121 -16.18 14.22 -6.93
N PRO A 122 -14.86 14.45 -6.99
CA PRO A 122 -13.87 13.37 -6.98
C PRO A 122 -14.05 12.41 -5.79
N ILE A 123 -13.71 11.14 -5.99
CA ILE A 123 -13.65 10.17 -4.89
C ILE A 123 -12.52 10.59 -3.95
N LYS A 124 -12.83 10.75 -2.66
CA LYS A 124 -11.84 11.06 -1.65
C LYS A 124 -11.35 9.77 -1.00
N PHE A 125 -10.05 9.51 -1.10
CA PHE A 125 -9.37 8.47 -0.34
C PHE A 125 -8.66 9.07 0.87
N THR A 126 -8.69 8.37 2.00
CA THR A 126 -8.05 8.82 3.25
C THR A 126 -7.19 7.74 3.86
N THR A 127 -6.12 8.13 4.53
CA THR A 127 -5.25 7.22 5.29
C THR A 127 -4.86 7.85 6.63
N HIS A 128 -4.46 6.98 7.56
CA HIS A 128 -3.78 7.36 8.80
C HIS A 128 -2.29 7.01 8.78
N PHE A 129 -1.80 6.43 7.69
CA PHE A 129 -0.37 6.21 7.47
C PHE A 129 0.28 7.49 6.98
N GLY A 130 1.29 7.96 7.71
CA GLY A 130 2.08 9.11 7.31
C GLY A 130 3.52 8.98 7.78
N TYR A 131 4.42 9.64 7.07
CA TYR A 131 5.84 9.71 7.37
C TYR A 131 6.24 11.18 7.51
N GLU A 132 6.82 11.53 8.67
CA GLU A 132 7.23 12.91 8.99
C GLU A 132 6.10 13.94 8.79
N GLY A 133 4.86 13.56 9.12
CA GLY A 133 3.71 14.45 9.06
C GLY A 133 3.07 14.61 7.67
N ARG A 134 3.50 13.82 6.68
CA ARG A 134 2.99 13.81 5.29
C ARG A 134 2.48 12.41 4.90
N GLY A 135 1.56 12.33 3.94
CA GLY A 135 1.00 11.08 3.42
C GLY A 135 -0.08 11.36 2.37
N MET A 136 -0.49 10.35 1.61
CA MET A 136 -1.39 10.50 0.45
C MET A 136 -0.89 11.50 -0.60
N GLU A 137 0.42 11.57 -0.79
CA GLU A 137 1.05 12.30 -1.89
C GLU A 137 1.26 11.32 -3.02
N LEU A 138 0.19 11.14 -3.80
CA LEU A 138 0.02 10.03 -4.72
C LEU A 138 0.58 10.39 -6.09
N SER A 139 1.75 9.86 -6.41
CA SER A 139 2.56 10.30 -7.56
C SER A 139 2.30 9.54 -8.87
N ASP A 140 1.69 8.35 -8.82
CA ASP A 140 1.35 7.58 -10.02
C ASP A 140 0.09 6.72 -9.82
N LEU A 141 -0.49 6.23 -10.93
CA LEU A 141 -1.67 5.39 -10.99
C LEU A 141 -1.55 4.34 -12.09
N ILE A 142 -1.52 3.06 -11.71
CA ILE A 142 -1.32 1.95 -12.65
C ILE A 142 -2.35 0.84 -12.45
N VAL A 143 -2.62 0.11 -13.52
CA VAL A 143 -3.32 -1.18 -13.44
C VAL A 143 -2.29 -2.29 -13.46
N TYR A 144 -2.26 -3.11 -12.40
CA TYR A 144 -1.38 -4.27 -12.29
C TYR A 144 -2.15 -5.42 -11.68
N ASP A 145 -2.04 -6.61 -12.27
CA ASP A 145 -2.66 -7.84 -11.72
C ASP A 145 -4.18 -7.69 -11.48
N GLY A 146 -4.87 -6.98 -12.38
CA GLY A 146 -6.30 -6.70 -12.27
C GLY A 146 -6.70 -5.73 -11.16
N ARG A 147 -5.75 -5.01 -10.57
CA ARG A 147 -5.96 -4.03 -9.49
C ARG A 147 -5.61 -2.62 -9.96
N LEU A 148 -6.24 -1.61 -9.37
CA LEU A 148 -5.86 -0.21 -9.53
C LEU A 148 -4.93 0.18 -8.38
N LEU A 149 -3.67 0.48 -8.68
CA LEU A 149 -2.63 0.77 -7.70
C LEU A 149 -2.14 2.21 -7.81
N THR A 150 -1.75 2.77 -6.66
CA THR A 150 -1.14 4.10 -6.56
C THR A 150 -0.05 4.10 -5.49
N PHE A 151 0.84 5.10 -5.53
CA PHE A 151 2.07 5.12 -4.76
C PHE A 151 2.16 6.41 -3.96
N ASP A 152 2.35 6.30 -2.64
CA ASP A 152 2.59 7.46 -1.78
C ASP A 152 4.10 7.71 -1.69
N ASP A 153 4.57 8.81 -2.28
CA ASP A 153 6.00 9.16 -2.40
C ASP A 153 6.66 9.51 -1.05
N ARG A 154 5.85 9.70 -0.01
CA ARG A 154 6.30 10.02 1.36
C ARG A 154 6.47 8.79 2.20
N THR A 155 5.44 7.96 2.22
CA THR A 155 5.42 6.76 3.07
C THR A 155 6.09 5.58 2.40
N GLY A 156 6.20 5.56 1.06
CA GLY A 156 6.64 4.39 0.30
C GLY A 156 5.57 3.29 0.25
N LEU A 157 4.34 3.56 0.66
CA LEU A 157 3.23 2.61 0.58
C LEU A 157 2.65 2.60 -0.83
N VAL A 158 2.48 1.39 -1.37
CA VAL A 158 1.62 1.11 -2.51
C VAL A 158 0.22 0.83 -1.98
N TYR A 159 -0.77 1.55 -2.48
CA TYR A 159 -2.18 1.35 -2.15
C TYR A 159 -2.92 0.69 -3.32
N GLU A 160 -3.76 -0.27 -3.01
CA GLU A 160 -4.85 -0.70 -3.89
C GLU A 160 -6.06 0.24 -3.67
N LEU A 161 -6.55 0.84 -4.75
CA LEU A 161 -7.73 1.69 -4.74
C LEU A 161 -8.98 0.86 -5.05
N ASP A 162 -9.74 0.54 -4.00
CA ASP A 162 -11.04 -0.08 -4.14
C ASP A 162 -12.08 1.01 -4.40
N LEU A 163 -12.58 1.06 -5.64
CA LEU A 163 -13.55 2.07 -6.09
C LEU A 163 -14.97 1.81 -5.56
N GLU A 164 -15.30 0.55 -5.22
CA GLU A 164 -16.62 0.20 -4.69
C GLU A 164 -16.74 0.62 -3.23
N THR A 165 -15.74 0.28 -2.42
CA THR A 165 -15.73 0.64 -0.99
C THR A 165 -15.14 2.02 -0.73
N LYS A 166 -14.54 2.66 -1.75
CA LYS A 166 -13.84 3.96 -1.67
C LYS A 166 -12.71 3.96 -0.65
N LYS A 167 -11.93 2.87 -0.62
CA LYS A 167 -10.80 2.70 0.30
C LYS A 167 -9.48 2.64 -0.46
N ALA A 168 -8.47 3.29 0.12
CA ALA A 168 -7.08 3.07 -0.23
C ALA A 168 -6.51 2.02 0.74
N ILE A 169 -6.27 0.81 0.24
CA ILE A 169 -5.85 -0.35 1.04
C ILE A 169 -4.33 -0.48 0.91
N PRO A 170 -3.54 -0.32 2.00
CA PRO A 170 -2.10 -0.54 1.92
C PRO A 170 -1.79 -1.97 1.49
N TRP A 171 -0.93 -2.14 0.49
CA TRP A 171 -0.58 -3.43 -0.06
C TRP A 171 0.89 -3.80 0.20
N ILE A 172 1.82 -2.95 -0.27
CA ILE A 172 3.25 -3.19 -0.18
C ILE A 172 3.93 -1.92 0.36
N TYR A 173 4.94 -2.10 1.21
CA TYR A 173 5.87 -1.04 1.58
C TYR A 173 7.16 -1.16 0.76
N LEU A 174 7.57 -0.04 0.17
CA LEU A 174 8.82 0.10 -0.57
C LEU A 174 9.79 0.93 0.26
N GLY A 175 10.82 0.29 0.80
CA GLY A 175 11.93 0.99 1.48
C GLY A 175 12.84 1.68 0.48
N ALA A 176 13.34 2.87 0.83
CA ALA A 176 14.15 3.66 -0.08
C ALA A 176 15.47 2.99 -0.49
N GLY A 177 15.92 3.27 -1.70
CA GLY A 177 17.22 2.82 -2.21
C GLY A 177 17.27 1.30 -2.39
N ASN A 178 18.18 0.62 -1.69
CA ASN A 178 18.30 -0.85 -1.75
C ASN A 178 17.38 -1.58 -0.74
N GLY A 179 16.42 -0.88 -0.14
CA GLY A 179 15.48 -1.44 0.84
C GLY A 179 16.03 -1.60 2.25
N LYS A 180 17.29 -1.25 2.53
CA LYS A 180 17.89 -1.29 3.88
C LYS A 180 17.83 0.08 4.58
N THR A 181 16.70 0.76 4.49
CA THR A 181 16.47 2.06 5.14
C THR A 181 15.10 2.08 5.82
N VAL A 182 14.93 2.96 6.81
CA VAL A 182 13.65 3.17 7.50
C VAL A 182 12.74 4.17 6.77
N LYS A 183 13.25 4.79 5.70
CA LYS A 183 12.54 5.81 4.91
C LYS A 183 11.81 5.14 3.76
N GLY A 184 10.59 5.59 3.47
CA GLY A 184 9.85 5.18 2.28
C GLY A 184 10.52 5.61 0.97
N GLN A 185 10.39 4.79 -0.06
CA GLN A 185 10.80 5.11 -1.42
C GLN A 185 9.96 6.27 -1.97
N LYS A 186 10.63 7.30 -2.49
CA LYS A 186 9.99 8.33 -3.30
C LYS A 186 9.70 7.73 -4.69
N SER A 187 8.47 7.27 -4.88
CA SER A 187 8.02 6.64 -6.13
C SER A 187 7.51 7.73 -7.06
N GLU A 188 7.86 7.69 -8.35
CA GLU A 188 7.54 8.67 -9.40
C GLU A 188 7.48 7.94 -10.75
#